data_AF-A0A522YRA1-F1
#
_entry.id   AF-A0A522YRA1-F1
#
_cell.length_a   1.000
_cell.length_b   1.000
_cell.length_c   1.000
_cell.angle_alpha   90.00
_cell.angle_beta   90.00
_cell.angle_gamma   90.00
#
_symmetry.space_group_name_H-M   'P 1'
#
loop_
_entity.id
_entity.type
_entity.pdbx_description
1 polymer ?
#
loop_
_entity_poly.entity_id
_entity_poly.type
_entity_poly.pdbx_seq_one_letter_code
_entity_poly.pdbx_strand_id
1 'polypeptide(L)' 'MSDLIIRIGGEGGEGIISAGDMITQAATRSGLNVLTFKTFPAEIRGGY' A
#
# COMPACT_ATOMS: atom_id res chain seq x y z
N MET A 1 5.35 22.89 -2.01
CA MET A 1 4.56 21.73 -2.46
C MET A 1 4.96 20.57 -1.57
N SER A 2 4.02 19.95 -0.87
CA SER A 2 4.29 18.90 0.13
C SER A 2 3.76 17.55 -0.36
N ASP A 3 4.55 16.50 -0.16
CA ASP A 3 4.15 15.15 -0.53
C ASP A 3 3.14 14.59 0.48
N LEU A 4 2.17 13.80 -0.01
CA LEU A 4 1.24 13.04 0.82
C LEU A 4 1.81 11.64 1.05
N ILE A 5 2.07 11.29 2.32
CA ILE A 5 2.59 9.97 2.71
C ILE A 5 1.47 9.16 3.36
N ILE A 6 1.19 7.98 2.82
CA ILE A 6 0.19 7.03 3.32
C ILE A 6 0.90 5.75 3.74
N ARG A 7 0.61 5.25 4.95
CA ARG A 7 1.09 3.95 5.45
C ARG A 7 -0.09 3.07 5.77
N ILE A 8 -0.10 1.86 5.22
CA ILE A 8 -1.14 0.85 5.44
C ILE A 8 -0.47 -0.34 6.10
N GLY A 9 -1.03 -0.78 7.23
CA GLY A 9 -0.56 -1.94 7.98
C GLY A 9 -1.73 -2.87 8.29
N GLY A 10 -1.39 -4.12 8.59
CA GLY A 10 -2.32 -5.17 8.97
C GLY A 10 -1.68 -6.53 8.73
N GLU A 11 -2.42 -7.58 9.07
CA GLU A 11 -1.93 -8.95 9.05
C GLU A 11 -2.00 -9.58 7.65
N GLY A 12 -1.17 -10.62 7.45
CA GLY A 12 -1.19 -11.42 6.24
C GLY A 12 -2.57 -12.08 6.02
N GLY A 13 -3.29 -11.63 5.00
CA GLY A 13 -4.64 -12.12 4.66
C GLY A 13 -5.74 -11.06 4.74
N GLU A 14 -5.48 -9.90 5.35
CA GLU A 14 -6.47 -8.82 5.51
C GLU A 14 -6.67 -7.95 4.25
N GLY A 15 -5.93 -8.22 3.18
CA GLY A 15 -6.03 -7.47 1.93
C GLY A 15 -5.33 -6.11 1.93
N ILE A 16 -4.43 -5.85 2.89
CA ILE A 16 -3.69 -4.58 3.01
C ILE A 16 -2.88 -4.21 1.76
N ILE A 17 -2.34 -5.21 1.05
CA ILE A 17 -1.62 -5.00 -0.21
C ILE A 17 -2.57 -4.54 -1.31
N SER A 18 -3.72 -5.19 -1.44
CA SER A 18 -4.75 -4.84 -2.42
C SER A 18 -5.30 -3.43 -2.18
N ALA A 19 -5.48 -3.04 -0.91
CA ALA A 19 -5.90 -1.69 -0.54
C ALA A 19 -4.87 -0.64 -0.99
N GLY A 20 -3.58 -0.88 -0.78
CA GLY A 20 -2.49 -0.01 -1.27
C GLY A 20 -2.44 0.10 -2.79
N ASP A 21 -2.70 -1.01 -3.50
CA ASP A 21 -2.78 -1.01 -4.96
C ASP A 21 -3.98 -0.21 -5.48
N MET A 22 -5.14 -0.32 -4.83
CA MET A 22 -6.31 0.48 -5.17
C MET A 22 -6.05 1.98 -5.03
N ILE A 23 -5.40 2.40 -3.94
CA ILE A 23 -5.05 3.80 -3.69
C ILE A 23 -4.05 4.30 -4.74
N THR A 24 -3.00 3.51 -5.01
CA THR A 24 -1.99 3.84 -6.03
C THR A 24 -2.64 4.05 -7.40
N GLN A 25 -3.50 3.11 -7.82
CA GLN A 25 -4.19 3.24 -9.10
C GLN A 25 -5.14 4.44 -9.14
N ALA A 26 -5.86 4.72 -8.06
CA ALA A 26 -6.73 5.89 -7.99
C ALA A 26 -5.93 7.20 -8.12
N ALA A 27 -4.84 7.34 -7.37
CA ALA A 27 -3.96 8.50 -7.41
C ALA A 27 -3.34 8.72 -8.79
N THR A 28 -2.83 7.66 -9.42
CA THR A 28 -2.29 7.73 -10.79
C THR A 28 -3.36 8.13 -11.81
N ARG A 29 -4.59 7.59 -11.71
CA ARG A 29 -5.72 8.00 -12.56
C ARG A 29 -6.12 9.46 -12.36
N SER A 30 -5.85 10.03 -11.19
CA SER A 30 -6.06 11.45 -10.89
C SER A 30 -4.90 12.36 -11.34
N GLY A 31 -3.89 11.81 -12.02
CA GLY A 31 -2.74 12.58 -12.53
C GLY A 31 -1.64 12.86 -11.51
N LEU A 32 -1.66 12.16 -10.37
CA LEU A 32 -0.60 12.27 -9.36
C LEU A 32 0.58 11.36 -9.68
N ASN A 33 1.79 11.84 -9.38
CA ASN A 33 2.97 10.98 -9.35
C ASN A 33 2.96 10.18 -8.06
N VAL A 34 3.08 8.85 -8.17
CA VAL A 34 3.00 7.93 -7.03
C VAL A 34 4.29 7.13 -6.92
N LEU A 35 4.83 7.07 -5.70
CA LEU A 35 5.88 6.14 -5.31
C LEU A 35 5.30 5.18 -4.28
N THR A 36 5.44 3.87 -4.51
CA THR A 36 4.94 2.83 -3.62
C THR A 36 6.02 1.82 -3.30
N PHE A 37 6.04 1.33 -2.05
CA PHE A 37 6.89 0.24 -1.59
C PHE A 37 6.06 -0.70 -0.71
N LYS A 38 6.37 -1.99 -0.79
CA LYS A 38 5.68 -3.04 -0.04
C LYS A 38 6.71 -3.80 0.78
N THR A 39 6.47 -3.96 2.07
CA THR A 39 7.32 -4.75 2.97
C THR A 39 6.49 -5.88 3.53
N PHE A 40 6.96 -7.11 3.38
CA PHE A 40 6.30 -8.32 3.89
C PHE A 40 7.28 -9.15 4.71
N PRO A 41 6.84 -9.75 5.83
CA PRO A 41 7.64 -10.70 6.58
C PRO A 41 7.69 -12.03 5.80
N ALA A 42 8.58 -12.95 6.19
CA ALA A 42 8.75 -14.23 5.51
C ALA A 42 7.60 -15.25 5.75
N GLU A 43 6.54 -14.84 6.46
CA GLU A 43 5.45 -15.72 6.87
C GLU A 43 4.32 -15.78 5.83
N ILE A 44 3.72 -16.96 5.65
CA ILE A 44 2.68 -17.22 4.64
C ILE A 44 1.32 -16.62 5.05
N ARG A 45 1.04 -16.52 6.36
CA ARG A 45 -0.19 -15.94 6.94
C ARG A 45 0.06 -15.53 8.39
N GLY A 46 -0.44 -14.36 8.80
CA GLY A 46 -0.03 -13.73 10.06
C GLY A 46 1.43 -13.26 10.00
N GLY A 47 1.81 -12.25 10.79
CA GLY A 47 3.21 -11.81 10.86
C GLY A 47 3.47 -10.30 10.91
N TYR A 48 2.43 -9.48 11.06
CA TYR A 48 2.55 -8.04 11.32
C TYR A 48 1.72 -7.62 12.52
#